data_AF-A0A6N7CWK7-F1
#
_entry.id   AF-A0A6N7CWK7-F1
#
_cell.length_a   1.000
_cell.length_b   1.000
_cell.length_c   1.000
_cell.angle_alpha   90.00
_cell.angle_beta   90.00
_cell.angle_gamma   90.00
#
_symmetry.space_group_name_H-M   'P 1'
#
loop_
_entity.id
_entity.type
_entity.pdbx_description
1 polymer ?
#
loop_
_entity_poly.entity_id
_entity_poly.type
_entity_poly.pdbx_seq_one_letter_code
_entity_poly.pdbx_strand_id
1 'polypeptide(L)'
;MLYSFRDLVALRSVCYLRSEVSLQKVKTAFSNLSEHDLTEHPAAYRFATDGTTVVVWNEDRFMDLVKNPGQFELVTINDVYRSFTNSSDRVVSDFEHPRENLSVAPDRIGGWPTIRGTRVPFDTIADLVADGDVTADEVPDFYPTVSPSAVADAVSFQEEVEGLAG
;
A
#
# COMPACT_ATOMS: atom_id res chain seq x y z
N MET A 1 -3.52 11.64 13.96
CA MET A 1 -3.39 10.76 12.77
C MET A 1 -4.02 11.52 11.61
N LEU A 2 -3.24 11.94 10.59
CA LEU A 2 -3.72 12.81 9.50
C LEU A 2 -4.46 12.04 8.38
N TYR A 3 -4.27 10.71 8.31
CA TYR A 3 -4.81 9.84 7.27
C TYR A 3 -5.37 8.55 7.90
N SER A 4 -6.50 8.07 7.38
CA SER A 4 -7.07 6.76 7.68
C SER A 4 -6.48 5.66 6.78
N PHE A 5 -6.69 4.39 7.10
CA PHE A 5 -6.30 3.28 6.22
C PHE A 5 -6.86 3.43 4.80
N ARG A 6 -8.10 3.91 4.69
CA ARG A 6 -8.73 4.19 3.40
C ARG A 6 -7.98 5.28 2.65
N ASP A 7 -7.51 6.32 3.33
CA ASP A 7 -6.68 7.35 2.69
C ASP A 7 -5.35 6.78 2.20
N LEU A 8 -4.71 5.88 2.95
CA LEU A 8 -3.47 5.21 2.53
C LEU A 8 -3.68 4.34 1.28
N VAL A 9 -4.78 3.58 1.22
CA VAL A 9 -5.13 2.79 0.04
C VAL A 9 -5.38 3.69 -1.17
N ALA A 10 -6.11 4.80 -0.99
CA ALA A 10 -6.35 5.76 -2.06
C ALA A 10 -5.06 6.41 -2.57
N LEU A 11 -4.17 6.83 -1.65
CA LEU A 11 -2.85 7.35 -2.00
C LEU A 11 -2.00 6.32 -2.76
N ARG A 12 -2.04 5.04 -2.32
CA ARG A 12 -1.34 3.96 -3.00
C ARG A 12 -1.88 3.74 -4.42
N SER A 13 -3.19 3.77 -4.62
CA SER A 13 -3.80 3.71 -5.96
C SER A 13 -3.32 4.87 -6.84
N VAL A 14 -3.26 6.09 -6.31
CA VAL A 14 -2.72 7.26 -7.04
C VAL A 14 -1.25 7.06 -7.42
N CYS A 15 -0.42 6.60 -6.48
CA CYS A 15 1.00 6.33 -6.72
C CYS A 15 1.22 5.27 -7.80
N TYR A 16 0.46 4.18 -7.75
CA TYR A 16 0.47 3.13 -8.77
C TYR A 16 0.05 3.68 -10.13
N LEU A 17 -1.11 4.36 -10.23
CA LEU A 17 -1.55 4.92 -11.51
C LEU A 17 -0.52 5.90 -12.09
N ARG A 18 0.16 6.69 -11.25
CA ARG A 18 1.19 7.63 -11.70
C ARG A 18 2.48 6.95 -12.19
N SER A 19 2.75 5.68 -11.85
CA SER A 19 3.88 4.96 -12.47
C SER A 19 3.62 4.68 -13.95
N GLU A 20 2.36 4.47 -14.33
CA GLU A 20 1.96 4.07 -15.68
C GLU A 20 1.40 5.22 -16.53
N VAL A 21 0.71 6.19 -15.91
CA VAL A 21 0.06 7.32 -16.59
C VAL A 21 0.44 8.67 -16.01
N SER A 22 0.24 9.74 -16.80
CA SER A 22 0.57 11.10 -16.35
C SER A 22 -0.30 11.58 -15.20
N LEU A 23 0.24 12.42 -14.32
CA LEU A 23 -0.49 13.02 -13.19
C LEU A 23 -1.76 13.76 -13.63
N GLN A 24 -1.74 14.36 -14.83
CA GLN A 24 -2.93 15.02 -15.39
C GLN A 24 -4.04 14.02 -15.67
N LYS A 25 -3.73 12.84 -16.23
CA LYS A 25 -4.71 11.76 -16.44
C LYS A 25 -5.25 11.22 -15.12
N VAL A 26 -4.40 11.05 -14.11
CA VAL A 26 -4.83 10.64 -12.76
C VAL A 26 -5.79 11.68 -12.17
N LYS A 27 -5.47 12.97 -12.25
CA LYS A 27 -6.35 14.04 -11.77
C LYS A 27 -7.71 14.04 -12.49
N THR A 28 -7.70 13.90 -13.82
CA THR A 28 -8.92 13.78 -14.62
C THR A 28 -9.76 12.57 -14.20
N ALA A 29 -9.13 11.40 -14.02
CA ALA A 29 -9.84 10.19 -13.61
C ALA A 29 -10.58 10.37 -12.27
N PHE A 30 -9.92 10.96 -11.27
CA PHE A 30 -10.52 11.20 -9.97
C PHE A 30 -11.62 12.29 -10.01
N SER A 31 -11.50 13.29 -10.88
CA SER A 31 -12.60 14.24 -11.13
C SER A 31 -13.82 13.57 -11.77
N ASN A 32 -13.59 12.64 -12.69
CA ASN A 32 -14.67 11.95 -13.41
C ASN A 32 -15.44 10.95 -12.53
N LEU A 33 -14.92 10.53 -11.37
CA LEU A 33 -15.64 9.68 -10.42
C LEU A 33 -17.00 10.30 -10.05
N SER A 34 -17.00 11.56 -9.62
CA SER A 34 -18.23 12.26 -9.23
C SER A 34 -19.16 12.53 -10.42
N GLU A 35 -18.62 12.62 -11.64
CA GLU A 35 -19.42 12.82 -12.86
C GLU A 35 -20.19 11.56 -13.27
N HIS A 36 -19.81 10.39 -12.72
CA HIS A 36 -20.41 9.09 -12.98
C HIS A 36 -21.06 8.47 -11.73
N ASP A 37 -21.52 9.30 -10.80
CA ASP A 37 -22.18 8.90 -9.54
C ASP A 37 -21.32 8.02 -8.60
N LEU A 38 -20.00 7.94 -8.84
CA LEU A 38 -19.04 7.26 -7.97
C LEU A 38 -18.57 8.21 -6.87
N THR A 39 -19.44 8.42 -5.89
CA THR A 39 -19.28 9.44 -4.82
C THR A 39 -18.72 8.92 -3.50
N GLU A 40 -18.47 7.62 -3.38
CA GLU A 40 -17.81 7.03 -2.22
C GLU A 40 -16.33 7.44 -2.12
N HIS A 41 -15.73 7.13 -0.97
CA HIS A 41 -14.30 7.33 -0.78
C HIS A 41 -13.49 6.55 -1.85
N PRO A 42 -12.44 7.12 -2.48
CA PRO A 42 -11.73 6.46 -3.57
C PRO A 42 -11.22 5.04 -3.27
N ALA A 43 -10.83 4.75 -2.03
CA ALA A 43 -10.45 3.41 -1.59
C ALA A 43 -11.58 2.36 -1.57
N ALA A 44 -12.84 2.77 -1.73
CA ALA A 44 -13.95 1.85 -1.99
C ALA A 44 -13.93 1.33 -3.43
N TYR A 45 -13.25 2.04 -4.32
CA TYR A 45 -13.17 1.74 -5.74
C TYR A 45 -11.88 1.00 -6.09
N ARG A 46 -11.95 0.24 -7.18
CA ARG A 46 -10.82 -0.55 -7.67
C ARG A 46 -10.33 0.03 -8.98
N PHE A 47 -9.16 0.66 -8.99
CA PHE A 47 -8.60 1.28 -10.19
C PHE A 47 -7.65 0.35 -10.93
N ALA A 48 -7.53 0.55 -12.24
CA ALA A 48 -6.54 -0.10 -13.07
C ALA A 48 -6.15 0.75 -14.30
N THR A 49 -5.11 0.36 -15.03
CA THR A 49 -4.59 1.10 -16.20
C THR A 49 -3.80 0.18 -17.13
N ASP A 50 -3.78 0.52 -18.42
CA ASP A 50 -2.94 -0.07 -19.46
C ASP A 50 -1.79 0.89 -19.89
N GLY A 51 -1.56 1.96 -19.12
CA GLY A 51 -0.63 3.05 -19.47
C GLY A 51 -1.21 4.10 -20.44
N THR A 52 -2.38 3.83 -21.02
CA THR A 52 -3.07 4.77 -21.92
C THR A 52 -4.25 5.45 -21.22
N THR A 53 -5.00 4.72 -20.41
CA THR A 53 -6.19 5.24 -19.70
C THR A 53 -6.24 4.77 -18.24
N VAL A 54 -7.15 5.33 -17.44
CA VAL A 54 -7.46 4.85 -16.09
C VAL A 54 -8.88 4.31 -16.10
N VAL A 55 -9.09 3.13 -15.53
CA VAL A 55 -10.39 2.49 -15.41
C VAL A 55 -10.73 2.21 -13.94
N VAL A 56 -12.01 2.05 -13.61
CA VAL A 56 -12.51 1.74 -12.26
C VAL A 56 -13.52 0.59 -12.26
N TRP A 57 -13.42 -0.37 -11.33
CA TRP A 57 -14.40 -1.44 -11.19
C TRP A 57 -15.74 -0.91 -10.71
N ASN A 58 -16.79 -1.17 -11.48
CA ASN A 58 -18.17 -0.83 -11.19
C ASN A 58 -19.09 -1.92 -11.78
N GLU A 59 -20.09 -2.38 -11.03
CA GLU A 59 -21.09 -3.38 -11.47
C GLU A 59 -20.47 -4.58 -12.24
N ASP A 60 -19.42 -5.18 -11.65
CA ASP A 60 -18.69 -6.33 -12.20
C ASP A 60 -17.93 -6.11 -13.53
N ARG A 61 -17.62 -4.86 -13.87
CA ARG A 61 -16.80 -4.50 -15.05
C ARG A 61 -15.89 -3.31 -14.74
N PHE A 62 -14.79 -3.09 -15.46
CA PHE A 62 -14.03 -1.82 -15.31
C PHE A 62 -14.58 -0.78 -16.24
N MET A 63 -14.80 0.45 -15.78
CA MET A 63 -15.26 1.61 -16.54
C MET A 63 -14.09 2.58 -16.75
N ASP A 64 -13.77 2.92 -17.99
CA ASP A 64 -12.79 3.95 -18.35
C ASP A 64 -13.22 5.31 -17.78
N LEU A 65 -12.26 6.03 -17.23
CA LEU A 65 -12.42 7.33 -16.58
C LEU A 65 -11.69 8.45 -17.30
N VAL A 66 -10.95 8.19 -18.39
CA VAL A 66 -10.11 9.20 -19.05
C VAL A 66 -10.32 9.23 -20.57
N LYS A 67 -10.11 8.11 -21.26
CA LYS A 67 -10.08 8.10 -22.74
C LYS A 67 -11.48 8.01 -23.33
N ASN A 68 -12.29 7.08 -22.82
CA ASN A 68 -13.71 6.97 -23.16
C ASN A 68 -14.53 6.84 -21.87
N PRO A 69 -14.74 7.93 -21.12
CA PRO A 69 -15.46 7.90 -19.85
C PRO A 69 -16.80 7.15 -19.95
N GLY A 70 -16.98 6.09 -19.15
CA GLY A 70 -18.19 5.25 -19.16
C GLY A 70 -18.09 3.93 -19.95
N GLN A 71 -17.01 3.68 -20.70
CA GLN A 71 -16.84 2.45 -21.50
C GLN A 71 -16.17 1.33 -20.68
N PHE A 72 -16.60 0.07 -20.85
CA PHE A 72 -16.12 -1.03 -20.02
C PHE A 72 -14.95 -1.87 -20.60
N GLU A 73 -13.92 -2.19 -19.80
CA GLU A 73 -12.76 -3.04 -20.13
C GLU A 73 -12.38 -4.01 -18.96
N LEU A 74 -11.37 -4.88 -19.11
CA LEU A 74 -10.98 -5.92 -18.12
C LEU A 74 -9.51 -5.73 -17.67
N VAL A 75 -9.25 -5.27 -16.43
CA VAL A 75 -7.88 -5.18 -15.86
C VAL A 75 -7.89 -5.41 -14.35
N THR A 76 -7.10 -6.31 -13.77
CA THR A 76 -7.29 -6.74 -12.36
C THR A 76 -6.73 -5.80 -11.26
N ILE A 77 -7.48 -5.59 -10.17
CA ILE A 77 -7.06 -4.79 -8.98
C ILE A 77 -5.80 -5.32 -8.26
N ASN A 78 -5.52 -6.62 -8.40
CA ASN A 78 -4.44 -7.27 -7.66
C ASN A 78 -3.07 -6.62 -7.93
N ASP A 79 -2.95 -5.96 -9.07
CA ASP A 79 -1.72 -5.31 -9.51
C ASP A 79 -1.38 -4.04 -8.69
N VAL A 80 -2.36 -3.43 -7.98
CA VAL A 80 -2.14 -2.25 -7.11
C VAL A 80 -1.55 -2.63 -5.74
N TYR A 81 -1.92 -3.80 -5.22
CA TYR A 81 -1.46 -4.27 -3.91
C TYR A 81 -0.07 -4.89 -3.96
N ARG A 82 0.26 -5.51 -5.09
CA ARG A 82 1.58 -6.09 -5.33
C ARG A 82 2.69 -5.04 -5.33
N SER A 83 3.93 -5.50 -5.28
CA SER A 83 5.07 -4.65 -5.52
C SER A 83 5.07 -4.12 -6.96
N PHE A 84 5.51 -2.87 -7.15
CA PHE A 84 5.61 -2.23 -8.46
C PHE A 84 6.75 -1.22 -8.47
N THR A 85 7.29 -0.91 -9.64
CA THR A 85 8.30 0.15 -9.80
C THR A 85 7.59 1.48 -10.07
N ASN A 86 7.86 2.49 -9.27
CA ASN A 86 7.25 3.80 -9.45
C ASN A 86 7.97 4.65 -10.53
N SER A 87 7.43 5.83 -10.84
CA SER A 87 7.98 6.75 -11.85
C SER A 87 9.40 7.27 -11.54
N SER A 88 9.93 7.02 -10.34
CA SER A 88 11.28 7.37 -9.90
C SER A 88 12.22 6.17 -9.89
N ASP A 89 11.85 5.08 -10.58
CA ASP A 89 12.60 3.81 -10.68
C ASP A 89 12.85 3.15 -9.31
N ARG A 90 11.99 3.44 -8.32
CA ARG A 90 12.04 2.80 -7.00
C ARG A 90 11.01 1.68 -6.92
N VAL A 91 11.42 0.54 -6.37
CA VAL A 91 10.51 -0.56 -6.07
C VAL A 91 9.68 -0.17 -4.84
N VAL A 92 8.37 -0.13 -5.01
CA VAL A 92 7.39 0.00 -3.93
C VAL A 92 7.06 -1.40 -3.43
N SER A 93 7.29 -1.64 -2.14
CA SER A 93 7.02 -2.92 -1.49
C SER A 93 5.54 -3.30 -1.55
N ASP A 94 5.24 -4.60 -1.55
CA ASP A 94 3.86 -5.13 -1.49
C ASP A 94 3.12 -4.54 -0.28
N PHE A 95 1.87 -4.13 -0.48
CA PHE A 95 1.12 -3.42 0.55
C PHE A 95 0.74 -4.33 1.71
N GLU A 96 0.20 -5.50 1.39
CA GLU A 96 -0.34 -6.42 2.39
C GLU A 96 0.79 -7.14 3.11
N HIS A 97 1.91 -7.34 2.42
CA HIS A 97 3.07 -8.10 2.88
C HIS A 97 4.39 -7.39 2.51
N PRO A 98 4.72 -6.26 3.15
CA PRO A 98 5.91 -5.47 2.80
C PRO A 98 7.22 -6.24 3.02
N ARG A 99 7.19 -7.27 3.87
CA ARG A 99 8.22 -8.30 4.05
C ARG A 99 7.56 -9.66 4.32
N GLU A 100 8.35 -10.72 4.28
CA GLU A 100 7.87 -12.08 4.52
C GLU A 100 7.18 -12.20 5.89
N ASN A 101 7.77 -11.63 6.94
CA ASN A 101 7.27 -11.70 8.31
C ASN A 101 6.43 -10.47 8.71
N LEU A 102 6.07 -9.59 7.77
CA LEU A 102 5.22 -8.44 8.04
C LEU A 102 3.86 -8.56 7.35
N SER A 103 2.85 -7.94 7.94
CA SER A 103 1.52 -7.84 7.35
C SER A 103 0.84 -6.52 7.68
N VAL A 104 0.08 -6.00 6.72
CA VAL A 104 -0.81 -4.86 6.87
C VAL A 104 -2.26 -5.35 6.81
N ALA A 105 -3.04 -5.05 7.84
CA ALA A 105 -4.43 -5.48 7.92
C ALA A 105 -5.29 -4.37 8.54
N PRO A 106 -6.39 -3.93 7.90
CA PRO A 106 -7.19 -2.79 8.36
C PRO A 106 -7.80 -2.96 9.76
N ASP A 107 -8.16 -4.19 10.11
CA ASP A 107 -8.70 -4.57 11.42
C ASP A 107 -7.62 -4.69 12.52
N ARG A 108 -6.35 -4.50 12.15
CA ARG A 108 -5.19 -4.60 13.03
C ARG A 108 -4.46 -3.27 13.09
N ILE A 109 -4.56 -2.60 14.24
CA ILE A 109 -3.89 -1.31 14.51
C ILE A 109 -4.17 -0.30 13.38
N GLY A 110 -5.39 -0.32 12.84
CA GLY A 110 -5.79 0.58 11.75
C GLY A 110 -4.98 0.41 10.45
N GLY A 111 -4.43 -0.77 10.19
CA GLY A 111 -3.57 -1.02 9.03
C GLY A 111 -2.13 -0.55 9.21
N TRP A 112 -1.68 -0.30 10.44
CA TRP A 112 -0.25 -0.14 10.71
C TRP A 112 0.46 -1.48 10.46
N PRO A 113 1.64 -1.50 9.80
CA PRO A 113 2.38 -2.73 9.56
C PRO A 113 2.77 -3.40 10.89
N THR A 114 2.62 -4.73 10.94
CA THR A 114 2.87 -5.53 12.15
C THR A 114 3.61 -6.81 11.80
N ILE A 115 4.27 -7.41 12.79
CA ILE A 115 4.76 -8.79 12.70
C ILE A 115 3.58 -9.70 12.38
N ARG A 116 3.74 -10.52 11.34
CA ARG A 116 2.69 -11.36 10.76
C ARG A 116 2.02 -12.22 11.83
N GLY A 117 0.68 -12.17 11.83
CA GLY A 117 -0.14 -12.95 12.77
C GLY A 117 -0.20 -12.37 14.20
N THR A 118 0.47 -11.25 14.46
CA THR A 118 0.50 -10.61 15.79
C THR A 118 -0.07 -9.20 15.74
N ARG A 119 -0.18 -8.54 16.89
CA ARG A 119 -0.44 -7.08 17.01
C ARG A 119 0.83 -6.33 17.42
N VAL A 120 2.01 -6.88 17.14
CA VAL A 120 3.28 -6.25 17.48
C VAL A 120 3.70 -5.37 16.29
N PRO A 121 3.77 -4.04 16.44
CA PRO A 121 4.24 -3.14 15.38
C PRO A 121 5.68 -3.44 14.98
N PHE A 122 6.01 -3.24 13.69
CA PHE A 122 7.36 -3.47 13.21
C PHE A 122 8.37 -2.46 13.79
N ASP A 123 7.99 -1.18 13.88
CA ASP A 123 8.79 -0.08 14.42
C ASP A 123 9.16 -0.31 15.88
N THR A 124 8.22 -0.82 16.69
CA THR A 124 8.49 -1.20 18.09
C THR A 124 9.60 -2.26 18.20
N ILE A 125 9.69 -3.20 17.26
CA ILE A 125 10.75 -4.22 17.23
C ILE A 125 12.05 -3.64 16.69
N ALA A 126 11.99 -2.80 15.66
CA ALA A 126 13.17 -2.12 15.13
C ALA A 126 13.81 -1.22 16.20
N ASP A 127 13.02 -0.43 16.91
CA ASP A 127 13.44 0.45 18.01
C ASP A 127 14.07 -0.34 19.17
N LEU A 128 13.51 -1.51 19.51
CA LEU A 128 14.02 -2.35 20.58
C LEU A 128 15.49 -2.79 20.34
N VAL A 129 15.84 -3.08 19.09
CA VAL A 129 17.17 -3.59 18.72
C VAL A 129 18.10 -2.50 18.20
N ALA A 130 17.61 -1.26 18.03
CA ALA A 130 18.34 -0.17 17.39
C ALA A 130 19.66 0.18 18.10
N ASP A 131 19.66 0.18 19.44
CA ASP A 131 20.83 0.52 20.24
C ASP A 131 21.81 -0.66 20.42
N GLY A 132 21.43 -1.87 19.98
CA GLY A 132 22.24 -3.09 20.08
C GLY A 132 22.26 -3.74 21.47
N ASP A 133 21.56 -3.18 22.46
CA ASP A 133 21.44 -3.74 23.81
C ASP A 133 20.60 -5.02 23.86
N VAL A 134 19.68 -5.20 22.89
CA VAL A 134 18.88 -6.40 22.70
C VAL A 134 19.18 -6.96 21.31
N THR A 135 19.65 -8.20 21.25
CA THR A 135 19.89 -8.90 20.00
C THR A 135 18.61 -9.53 19.46
N ALA A 136 18.57 -9.84 18.15
CA ALA A 136 17.41 -10.46 17.52
C ALA A 136 16.99 -11.80 18.18
N ASP A 137 17.95 -12.55 18.72
CA ASP A 137 17.71 -13.82 19.42
C ASP A 137 17.14 -13.63 20.84
N GLU A 138 17.29 -12.45 21.43
CA GLU A 138 16.76 -12.07 22.75
C GLU A 138 15.37 -11.42 22.66
N VAL A 139 14.96 -10.93 21.48
CA VAL A 139 13.63 -10.36 21.26
C VAL A 139 12.49 -11.29 21.70
N PRO A 140 12.52 -12.62 21.46
CA PRO A 140 11.49 -13.53 21.95
C PRO A 140 11.27 -13.51 23.47
N ASP A 141 12.27 -13.10 24.26
CA ASP A 141 12.13 -13.00 25.72
C ASP A 141 11.20 -11.85 26.13
N PHE A 142 11.12 -10.80 25.30
CA PHE A 142 10.23 -9.65 25.48
C PHE A 142 8.92 -9.83 24.71
N TYR A 143 9.00 -10.39 23.51
CA TYR A 143 7.89 -10.60 22.59
C TYR A 143 7.88 -12.05 22.07
N PRO A 144 7.29 -13.01 22.83
CA PRO A 144 7.37 -14.45 22.51
C PRO A 144 6.78 -14.87 21.15
N THR A 145 5.99 -14.01 20.53
CA THR A 145 5.39 -14.25 19.20
C THR A 145 6.24 -13.73 18.04
N VAL A 146 7.39 -13.12 18.32
CA VAL A 146 8.29 -12.53 17.32
C VAL A 146 9.50 -13.44 17.16
N SER A 147 9.72 -13.95 15.94
CA SER A 147 10.91 -14.74 15.62
C SER A 147 12.10 -13.83 15.31
N PRO A 148 13.35 -14.32 15.46
CA PRO A 148 14.53 -13.55 15.05
C PRO A 148 14.50 -13.13 13.57
N SER A 149 13.92 -13.95 12.68
CA SER A 149 13.72 -13.59 11.27
C SER A 149 12.77 -12.40 11.08
N ALA A 150 11.76 -12.28 11.95
CA ALA A 150 10.82 -11.17 11.93
C ALA A 150 11.46 -9.86 12.40
N VAL A 151 12.49 -9.93 13.26
CA VAL A 151 13.29 -8.77 13.67
C VAL A 151 14.05 -8.19 12.48
N ALA A 152 14.72 -9.04 11.69
CA ALA A 152 15.45 -8.60 10.50
C ALA A 152 14.52 -7.91 9.47
N ASP A 153 13.34 -8.49 9.25
CA ASP A 153 12.33 -7.89 8.37
C ASP A 153 11.83 -6.53 8.90
N ALA A 154 11.59 -6.43 10.21
CA ALA A 154 11.17 -5.19 10.86
C ALA A 154 12.22 -4.08 10.71
N VAL A 155 13.49 -4.38 11.00
CA VAL A 155 14.61 -3.43 10.86
C VAL A 155 14.74 -2.99 9.40
N SER A 156 14.78 -3.93 8.45
CA SER A 156 14.92 -3.58 7.02
C SER A 156 13.77 -2.75 6.47
N PHE A 157 12.58 -2.89 7.04
CA PHE A 157 11.41 -2.10 6.64
C PHE A 157 11.43 -0.72 7.28
N GLN A 158 11.90 -0.59 8.53
CA GLN A 158 12.15 0.70 9.18
C GLN A 158 13.17 1.53 8.41
N GLU A 159 14.30 0.94 8.03
CA GLU A 159 15.32 1.60 7.20
C GLU A 159 14.75 2.08 5.85
N GLU A 160 13.89 1.28 5.20
CA GLU A 160 13.20 1.68 3.97
C GLU A 160 12.29 2.89 4.20
N VAL A 161 11.48 2.86 5.27
CA VAL A 161 10.54 3.94 5.61
C VAL A 161 11.28 5.24 5.96
N GLU A 162 12.34 5.16 6.76
CA GLU A 162 13.17 6.31 7.13
C GLU A 162 13.91 6.89 5.92
N GLY A 163 14.45 6.03 5.05
CA GLY A 163 15.09 6.44 3.80
C GLY A 163 14.14 7.11 2.80
N LEU A 164 12.82 6.95 2.98
CA LEU A 164 11.78 7.65 2.21
C LEU A 164 11.33 8.96 2.86
N ALA A 165 11.60 9.18 4.15
CA ALA A 165 11.21 10.38 4.89
C ALA A 165 12.21 11.54 4.77
N GLY A 166 13.42 11.29 4.25
CA GLY A 166 14.46 12.29 3.97
C GLY A 166 14.43 12.82 2.54
#